data_AF-A0A418YKI5-F1
#
_entry.id   AF-A0A418YKI5-F1
#
_cell.length_a   1.000
_cell.length_b   1.000
_cell.length_c   1.000
_cell.angle_alpha   90.00
_cell.angle_beta   90.00
_cell.angle_gamma   90.00
#
_symmetry.space_group_name_H-M   'P 1'
#
loop_
_entity.id
_entity.type
_entity.pdbx_description
1 polymer ?
#
loop_
_entity_poly.entity_id
_entity_poly.type
_entity_poly.pdbx_seq_one_letter_code
_entity_poly.pdbx_strand_id
1 'polypeptide(L)' 'MSELDEMLSQVEPESESDVPLPSLEEQKAIAAKLKELEEKGELTPEVLAQYFAQFEEKKKAH' A
#
# COMPACT_ATOMS: atom_id res chain seq x y z
N MET A 1 -14.86 -5.38 -25.14
CA MET A 1 -14.47 -5.02 -23.76
C MET A 1 -13.72 -6.20 -23.20
N SER A 2 -12.54 -5.98 -22.63
CA SER A 2 -11.68 -7.06 -22.12
C SER A 2 -12.19 -7.55 -20.76
N GLU A 3 -11.91 -8.80 -20.40
CA GLU A 3 -12.28 -9.40 -19.10
C GLU A 3 -11.77 -8.57 -17.90
N LEU A 4 -10.61 -7.94 -18.05
CA LEU A 4 -10.06 -6.96 -17.09
C LEU A 4 -11.00 -5.77 -16.83
N ASP A 5 -11.65 -5.26 -17.86
CA ASP A 5 -12.58 -4.11 -17.80
C ASP A 5 -13.86 -4.49 -17.05
N GLU A 6 -14.35 -5.72 -17.27
CA GLU A 6 -15.53 -6.27 -16.59
C GLU A 6 -15.26 -6.56 -15.11
N MET A 7 -14.03 -6.98 -14.77
CA MET A 7 -13.60 -7.13 -13.37
C MET A 7 -13.48 -5.77 -12.66
N LEU A 8 -12.90 -4.77 -13.32
CA LEU A 8 -12.72 -3.41 -12.76
C LEU A 8 -14.06 -2.71 -12.51
N SER A 9 -15.04 -2.89 -13.39
CA SER A 9 -16.38 -2.29 -13.23
C SER A 9 -17.24 -2.89 -12.11
N GLN A 10 -16.89 -4.09 -11.62
CA GLN A 10 -17.57 -4.74 -10.48
C GLN A 10 -16.92 -4.43 -9.13
N VAL A 11 -15.77 -3.74 -9.12
CA VAL A 11 -15.20 -3.16 -7.91
C VAL A 11 -15.98 -1.88 -7.63
N GLU A 12 -17.01 -1.95 -6.77
CA GLU A 12 -17.52 -0.75 -6.12
C GLU A 12 -16.34 -0.07 -5.40
N PRO A 13 -16.19 1.26 -5.50
CA PRO A 13 -15.26 1.96 -4.62
C PRO A 13 -15.78 1.73 -3.20
N GLU A 14 -15.22 0.74 -2.50
CA GLU A 14 -15.40 0.61 -1.06
C GLU A 14 -15.14 1.99 -0.51
N SER A 15 -16.13 2.57 0.18
CA SER A 15 -16.06 3.93 0.73
C SER A 15 -14.71 4.10 1.43
N GLU A 16 -13.76 4.69 0.70
CA GLU A 16 -12.36 4.64 1.05
C GLU A 16 -12.26 5.37 2.38
N SER A 17 -11.93 4.64 3.44
CA SER A 17 -11.54 5.27 4.68
C SER A 17 -10.52 6.36 4.34
N ASP A 18 -10.69 7.58 4.88
CA ASP A 18 -9.78 8.75 4.75
C ASP A 18 -8.41 8.44 5.40
N VAL A 19 -7.78 7.36 4.97
CA VAL A 19 -6.42 7.01 5.30
C VAL A 19 -5.55 7.87 4.40
N PRO A 20 -4.84 8.87 4.95
CA PRO A 20 -4.05 9.75 4.13
C PRO A 20 -2.95 8.94 3.47
N LEU A 21 -3.00 8.90 2.13
CA LEU A 21 -1.91 8.35 1.34
C LEU A 21 -0.61 9.11 1.65
N PRO A 22 0.54 8.43 1.67
CA PRO A 22 1.82 9.10 1.78
C PRO A 22 2.03 10.06 0.61
N SER A 23 2.76 11.16 0.84
CA SER A 23 3.20 12.06 -0.22
C SER A 23 4.10 11.34 -1.23
N LEU A 24 4.29 11.92 -2.43
CA LEU A 24 5.15 11.33 -3.46
C LEU A 24 6.61 11.17 -3.01
N GLU A 25 7.12 12.04 -2.14
CA GLU A 25 8.46 11.90 -1.58
C GLU A 25 8.54 10.72 -0.60
N GLU A 26 7.55 10.58 0.27
CA GLU A 26 7.46 9.44 1.20
C GLU A 26 7.29 8.12 0.45
N GLN A 27 6.47 8.07 -0.60
CA GLN A 27 6.31 6.89 -1.46
C GLN A 27 7.65 6.46 -2.08
N LYS A 28 8.44 7.42 -2.59
CA LYS A 28 9.77 7.14 -3.15
C LYS A 28 10.74 6.62 -2.09
N ALA A 29 10.71 7.19 -0.88
CA ALA A 29 11.54 6.73 0.23
C ALA A 29 11.18 5.29 0.67
N ILE A 30 9.88 4.99 0.74
CA ILE A 30 9.38 3.63 1.03
C ILE A 30 9.86 2.66 -0.07
N ALA A 31 9.68 3.00 -1.33
CA ALA A 31 10.11 2.16 -2.46
C ALA A 31 11.61 1.90 -2.47
N ALA A 32 12.44 2.92 -2.22
CA ALA A 32 13.89 2.77 -2.14
C ALA A 32 14.30 1.80 -1.02
N LYS A 33 13.67 1.90 0.15
CA LYS A 33 13.97 1.03 1.29
C LYS A 33 13.49 -0.41 1.08
N LEU A 34 12.32 -0.60 0.47
CA LEU A 34 11.84 -1.94 0.10
C LEU A 34 12.78 -2.62 -0.89
N LYS A 35 13.29 -1.87 -1.87
CA LYS A 35 14.27 -2.37 -2.83
C LYS A 35 15.59 -2.77 -2.16
N GLU A 36 16.08 -1.98 -1.22
CA GLU A 36 17.26 -2.32 -0.44
C GLU A 36 17.08 -3.63 0.36
N LEU A 37 15.90 -3.81 0.98
CA LEU A 37 15.55 -5.03 1.70
C LEU A 37 15.42 -6.24 0.76
N GLU A 38 14.88 -6.03 -0.45
CA GLU A 38 14.80 -7.07 -1.49
C GLU A 38 16.20 -7.54 -1.92
N GLU A 39 17.11 -6.59 -2.21
CA GLU A 39 18.50 -6.90 -2.59
C GLU A 39 19.27 -7.64 -1.47
N LYS A 40 18.93 -7.37 -0.21
CA LYS A 40 19.48 -8.06 0.96
C LYS A 40 18.82 -9.41 1.27
N GLY A 41 17.68 -9.73 0.64
CA GLY A 41 16.87 -10.91 0.97
C GLY A 41 16.13 -10.80 2.31
N GLU A 42 15.96 -9.58 2.83
CA GLU A 42 15.30 -9.27 4.11
C GLU A 42 13.84 -8.82 3.92
N LEU A 43 13.38 -8.65 2.68
CA LEU A 43 12.00 -8.28 2.36
C LEU A 43 11.05 -9.47 2.60
N THR A 44 10.55 -9.59 3.83
CA THR A 44 9.56 -10.59 4.21
C THR A 44 8.14 -10.03 4.16
N PRO A 45 7.09 -10.88 4.07
CA PRO A 45 5.70 -10.44 4.15
C PRO A 45 5.40 -9.65 5.44
N GLU A 46 6.01 -10.04 6.56
CA GLU A 46 5.88 -9.36 7.85
C GLU A 46 6.41 -7.91 7.78
N VAL A 47 7.59 -7.74 7.18
CA VAL A 47 8.22 -6.42 7.01
C VAL A 47 7.43 -5.56 6.04
N LEU A 48 6.97 -6.15 4.92
CA LEU A 48 6.12 -5.45 3.95
C LEU A 48 4.81 -4.98 4.60
N ALA A 49 4.16 -5.83 5.39
CA ALA A 49 2.93 -5.49 6.10
C ALA A 49 3.10 -4.31 7.06
N GLN A 50 4.27 -4.11 7.68
CA GLN A 50 4.52 -2.93 8.53
C GLN A 50 4.44 -1.61 7.76
N TYR A 51 4.84 -1.59 6.48
CA TYR A 51 4.71 -0.38 5.65
C TYR A 51 3.26 -0.08 5.27
N PHE A 52 2.42 -1.10 5.14
CA PHE A 52 0.98 -0.91 4.86
C PHE A 52 0.16 -0.66 6.14
N ALA A 53 0.50 -1.33 7.24
CA ALA A 53 -0.16 -1.18 8.54
C ALA A 53 0.00 0.23 9.14
N GLN A 54 1.09 0.94 8.83
CA GLN A 54 1.25 2.35 9.23
C GLN A 54 0.15 3.28 8.69
N PHE A 55 -0.46 2.90 7.56
CA PHE A 55 -1.59 3.63 6.99
C PHE A 55 -2.92 3.11 7.55
N GLU A 56 -3.01 1.85 7.96
CA GLU A 56 -4.19 1.33 8.67
C GLU A 56 -4.28 1.79 10.14
N GLU A 57 -3.17 1.95 10.88
CA GLU A 57 -3.20 2.31 12.31
C GLU A 57 -3.63 3.77 12.57
N LYS A 58 -3.52 4.67 11.58
CA LYS A 58 -4.15 6.00 11.67
C LYS A 58 -5.68 5.92 11.85
N LYS A 59 -6.30 4.76 11.61
CA LYS A 59 -7.72 4.46 11.84
C LYS A 59 -8.12 4.36 13.33
N LYS A 60 -7.18 4.21 14.27
CA LYS A 60 -7.50 4.02 15.71
C LYS A 60 -7.23 5.22 16.61
N ALA A 61 -6.73 6.33 16.09
CA ALA A 61 -6.40 7.52 16.88
C ALA A 61 -7.38 8.69 16.71
N HIS A 62 -8.56 8.50 16.10
CA HIS A 62 -9.58 9.53 15.96
C HIS A 62 -11.00 9.02 16.20
#